data_AF-A0A6S7IZP8-F1
#
_entry.id   AF-A0A6S7IZP8-F1
#
_cell.length_a   1.000
_cell.length_b   1.000
_cell.length_c   1.000
_cell.angle_alpha   90.00
_cell.angle_beta   90.00
_cell.angle_gamma   90.00
#
_symmetry.space_group_name_H-M   'P 1'
#
loop_
_entity.id
_entity.type
_entity.pdbx_description
1 polymer ?
#
loop_
_entity_poly.entity_id
_entity_poly.type
_entity_poly.pdbx_seq_one_letter_code
_entity_poly.pdbx_strand_id
1 'polypeptide(L)'
;MPKNLAVLAEREKLESTSCILFRFEDRTRHMQMISSLLESEHRDLKRRKLNEVIKYCIIPKCKKLQLVHYFSEDYKDPCCNMCDVCLGTCNMEPQNASTEALGVLSCLNNIRIVQNKVTLNLLMLVYRGSKRKEVVSKSLHEVPEFGHGKSAFSQSELKQFIYMLIAEDVILEELRGPNEIGSHPYLWCGSKAGMISQGELLINRCKYVK
;
A
#
# COMPACT_ATOMS: atom_id res chain seq x y z
N MET A 1 -26.13 -9.66 -5.35
CA MET A 1 -26.29 -9.01 -6.67
C MET A 1 -26.05 -10.05 -7.75
N PRO A 2 -26.95 -10.21 -8.74
CA PRO A 2 -26.80 -11.23 -9.77
C PRO A 2 -25.68 -10.84 -10.73
N LYS A 3 -24.71 -11.74 -10.91
CA LYS A 3 -23.45 -11.55 -11.65
C LYS A 3 -23.61 -11.25 -13.15
N ASN A 4 -24.84 -11.29 -13.67
CA ASN A 4 -25.13 -11.20 -15.10
C ASN A 4 -25.65 -9.83 -15.57
N LEU A 5 -26.01 -8.90 -14.65
CA LEU A 5 -26.55 -7.61 -15.06
C LEU A 5 -25.48 -6.62 -15.56
N ALA A 6 -24.27 -6.65 -14.97
CA ALA A 6 -23.22 -5.69 -15.31
C ALA A 6 -22.69 -5.88 -16.75
N VAL A 7 -22.50 -7.13 -17.17
CA VAL A 7 -21.97 -7.47 -18.51
C VAL A 7 -22.98 -7.17 -19.63
N LEU A 8 -24.28 -7.21 -19.33
CA LEU A 8 -25.33 -6.87 -20.30
C LEU A 8 -25.46 -5.35 -20.50
N ALA A 9 -25.34 -4.56 -19.43
CA ALA A 9 -25.43 -3.10 -19.50
C ALA A 9 -24.33 -2.45 -20.36
N GLU A 10 -23.11 -3.02 -20.35
CA GLU A 10 -21.99 -2.55 -21.19
C GLU A 10 -22.23 -2.75 -22.70
N ARG A 11 -22.97 -3.79 -23.09
CA ARG A 11 -23.31 -4.06 -24.50
C ARG A 11 -24.41 -3.15 -25.04
N GLU A 12 -25.29 -2.66 -24.18
CA GLU A 12 -26.44 -1.82 -24.55
C GLU A 12 -26.18 -0.32 -24.37
N LYS A 13 -24.95 0.10 -24.05
CA LYS A 13 -24.58 1.50 -23.74
C LYS A 13 -25.42 2.14 -22.62
N LEU A 14 -25.90 1.31 -21.69
CA LEU A 14 -26.61 1.78 -20.51
C LEU A 14 -25.61 2.15 -19.41
N GLU A 15 -25.99 3.09 -18.55
CA GLU A 15 -25.19 3.41 -17.37
C GLU A 15 -25.04 2.14 -16.51
N SER A 16 -23.79 1.82 -16.17
CA SER A 16 -23.46 0.66 -15.37
C SER A 16 -22.42 1.03 -14.31
N THR A 17 -22.59 0.44 -13.13
CA THR A 17 -21.71 0.68 -11.99
C THR A 17 -20.96 -0.59 -11.66
N SER A 18 -19.63 -0.52 -11.70
CA SER A 18 -18.75 -1.58 -11.17
C SER A 18 -18.35 -1.24 -9.74
N CYS A 19 -18.34 -2.24 -8.87
CA CYS A 19 -17.96 -2.10 -7.47
C CYS A 19 -16.94 -3.19 -7.11
N ILE A 20 -15.84 -2.77 -6.45
CA ILE A 20 -14.79 -3.68 -5.97
C ILE A 20 -14.75 -3.57 -4.46
N LEU A 21 -14.90 -4.71 -3.78
CA LEU A 21 -14.69 -4.83 -2.35
C LEU A 21 -13.25 -5.25 -2.13
N PHE A 22 -12.48 -4.41 -1.44
CA PHE A 22 -11.04 -4.59 -1.30
C PHE A 22 -10.61 -4.56 0.18
N ARG A 23 -9.75 -5.51 0.55
CA ARG A 23 -8.99 -5.49 1.80
C ARG A 23 -7.53 -5.78 1.48
N PHE A 24 -6.62 -4.99 2.05
CA PHE A 24 -5.20 -5.16 1.78
C PHE A 24 -4.69 -6.50 2.32
N GLU A 25 -5.29 -7.02 3.39
CA GLU A 25 -4.93 -8.29 4.01
C GLU A 25 -5.05 -9.49 3.04
N ASP A 26 -5.94 -9.42 2.05
CA ASP A 26 -6.09 -10.45 1.01
C ASP A 26 -4.81 -10.58 0.16
N ARG A 27 -3.96 -9.54 0.11
CA ARG A 27 -2.65 -9.56 -0.54
C ARG A 27 -1.76 -10.67 -0.01
N THR A 28 -1.74 -10.92 1.30
CA THR A 28 -0.88 -11.96 1.91
C THR A 28 -1.23 -13.33 1.36
N ARG A 29 -2.53 -13.61 1.20
CA ARG A 29 -3.03 -14.87 0.63
C ARG A 29 -2.61 -15.02 -0.84
N HIS A 30 -2.72 -13.96 -1.63
CA HIS A 30 -2.26 -13.99 -3.02
C HIS A 30 -0.74 -14.17 -3.12
N MET A 31 0.04 -13.52 -2.26
CA MET A 31 1.49 -13.72 -2.20
C MET A 31 1.86 -15.16 -1.88
N GLN A 32 1.12 -15.84 -0.99
CA GLN A 32 1.32 -17.27 -0.69
C GLN A 32 1.05 -18.14 -1.92
N MET A 33 -0.07 -17.91 -2.62
CA MET A 33 -0.40 -18.62 -3.87
C MET A 33 0.64 -18.40 -4.96
N ILE A 34 1.21 -17.20 -5.04
CA ILE A 34 2.29 -16.89 -5.98
C ILE A 34 3.57 -17.62 -5.55
N SER A 35 3.89 -17.65 -4.26
CA SER A 35 5.10 -18.30 -3.75
C SER A 35 5.17 -19.80 -4.02
N SER A 36 4.02 -20.47 -4.15
CA SER A 36 3.95 -21.90 -4.46
C SER A 36 4.17 -22.24 -5.94
N LEU A 37 4.29 -21.25 -6.83
CA LEU A 37 4.62 -21.50 -8.23
C LEU A 37 6.08 -21.93 -8.36
N LEU A 38 6.39 -22.84 -9.29
CA LEU A 38 7.73 -23.43 -9.44
C LEU A 38 8.75 -22.46 -10.09
N GLU A 39 8.32 -21.74 -11.13
CA GLU A 39 9.21 -20.88 -11.94
C GLU A 39 9.32 -19.46 -11.38
N SER A 40 10.54 -18.97 -11.19
CA SER A 40 10.82 -17.64 -10.62
C SER A 40 10.26 -16.50 -11.46
N GLU A 41 10.42 -16.56 -12.79
CA GLU A 41 9.94 -15.51 -13.68
C GLU A 41 8.41 -15.36 -13.62
N HIS A 42 7.70 -16.49 -13.55
CA HIS A 42 6.26 -16.51 -13.36
C HIS A 42 5.85 -15.94 -12.00
N ARG A 43 6.59 -16.21 -10.93
CA ARG A 43 6.36 -15.59 -9.61
C ARG A 43 6.51 -14.07 -9.67
N ASP A 44 7.59 -13.59 -10.27
CA ASP A 44 7.87 -12.16 -10.36
C ASP A 44 6.83 -11.42 -11.21
N LEU A 45 6.41 -12.00 -12.34
CA LEU A 45 5.33 -11.47 -13.16
C LEU A 45 4.01 -11.39 -12.39
N LYS A 46 3.62 -12.46 -11.68
CA LYS A 46 2.38 -12.48 -10.90
C LYS A 46 2.42 -11.51 -9.72
N ARG A 47 3.58 -11.36 -9.06
CA ARG A 47 3.78 -10.36 -7.99
C ARG A 47 3.61 -8.94 -8.52
N ARG A 48 4.19 -8.61 -9.68
CA ARG A 48 3.99 -7.31 -10.34
C ARG A 48 2.51 -7.06 -10.66
N LYS A 49 1.83 -8.03 -11.28
CA LYS A 49 0.38 -7.91 -11.57
C LYS A 49 -0.47 -7.73 -10.32
N LEU A 50 -0.15 -8.44 -9.24
CA LEU A 50 -0.82 -8.25 -7.95
C LEU A 50 -0.61 -6.81 -7.45
N ASN A 51 0.63 -6.32 -7.45
CA ASN A 51 0.93 -4.95 -7.02
C ASN A 51 0.15 -3.91 -7.86
N GLU A 52 0.01 -4.09 -9.18
CA GLU A 52 -0.81 -3.20 -10.01
C GLU A 52 -2.30 -3.19 -9.61
N VAL A 53 -2.88 -4.34 -9.27
CA VAL A 53 -4.26 -4.41 -8.75
C VAL A 53 -4.38 -3.73 -7.38
N ILE A 54 -3.38 -3.90 -6.50
CA ILE A 54 -3.36 -3.22 -5.20
C ILE A 54 -3.29 -1.69 -5.40
N LYS A 55 -2.40 -1.21 -6.27
CA LYS A 55 -2.29 0.21 -6.64
C LYS A 55 -3.63 0.74 -7.13
N TYR A 56 -4.29 0.03 -8.05
CA TYR A 56 -5.60 0.39 -8.56
C TYR A 56 -6.64 0.56 -7.44
N CYS A 57 -6.63 -0.29 -6.42
CA CYS A 57 -7.56 -0.19 -5.30
C CYS A 57 -7.24 0.99 -4.36
N ILE A 58 -5.97 1.20 -4.01
CA ILE A 58 -5.62 2.09 -2.88
C ILE A 58 -5.14 3.49 -3.28
N ILE A 59 -4.56 3.64 -4.48
CA ILE A 59 -4.01 4.92 -4.89
C ILE A 59 -5.19 5.84 -5.29
N PRO A 60 -5.26 7.05 -4.73
CA PRO A 60 -6.32 8.01 -4.99
C PRO A 60 -6.07 8.76 -6.31
N LYS A 61 -5.99 8.01 -7.41
CA LYS A 61 -5.93 8.53 -8.79
C LYS A 61 -7.19 8.11 -9.53
N CYS A 62 -7.56 8.87 -10.57
CA CYS A 62 -8.67 8.52 -11.44
C CYS A 62 -8.61 7.05 -11.86
N LYS A 63 -9.64 6.26 -11.56
CA LYS A 63 -9.65 4.81 -11.83
C LYS A 63 -9.58 4.50 -13.32
N LYS A 64 -10.28 5.29 -14.16
CA LYS A 64 -10.23 5.14 -15.62
C LYS A 64 -8.82 5.39 -16.15
N LEU A 65 -8.16 6.47 -15.70
CA LEU A 65 -6.79 6.78 -16.07
C LEU A 65 -5.83 5.64 -15.70
N GLN A 66 -5.98 5.05 -14.51
CA GLN A 66 -5.17 3.90 -14.09
C GLN A 66 -5.38 2.67 -15.00
N LEU A 67 -6.63 2.36 -15.37
CA LEU A 67 -6.93 1.23 -16.27
C LEU A 67 -6.37 1.45 -17.67
N VAL A 68 -6.55 2.65 -18.23
CA VAL A 68 -6.03 2.99 -19.55
C VAL A 68 -4.49 2.88 -19.57
N HIS A 69 -3.81 3.43 -18.57
CA HIS A 69 -2.36 3.30 -18.45
C HIS A 69 -1.90 1.86 -18.32
N TYR A 70 -2.63 1.01 -17.60
CA TYR A 70 -2.29 -0.41 -17.47
C TYR A 70 -2.28 -1.13 -18.84
N PHE A 71 -3.18 -0.75 -19.75
CA PHE A 71 -3.24 -1.29 -21.11
C PHE A 71 -2.40 -0.50 -22.13
N SER A 72 -1.56 0.42 -21.67
CA SER A 72 -0.67 1.25 -22.51
C SER A 72 -1.42 2.08 -23.56
N GLU A 73 -2.66 2.46 -23.27
CA GLU A 73 -3.40 3.43 -24.07
C GLU A 73 -3.09 4.85 -23.56
N ASP A 74 -2.97 5.80 -24.49
CA ASP A 74 -2.74 7.21 -24.13
C ASP A 74 -4.08 7.87 -23.74
N TYR A 75 -4.22 8.22 -22.46
CA TYR A 75 -5.32 9.04 -21.97
C TYR A 75 -4.77 10.35 -21.43
N LYS A 76 -5.13 11.45 -22.10
CA LYS A 76 -4.61 12.79 -21.81
C LYS A 76 -5.39 13.51 -20.71
N ASP A 77 -6.62 13.09 -20.43
CA ASP A 77 -7.46 13.73 -19.43
C ASP A 77 -7.10 13.20 -18.02
N PRO A 78 -6.72 14.07 -17.06
CA PRO A 78 -6.42 13.63 -15.70
C PRO A 78 -7.66 13.17 -14.92
N CYS A 79 -8.88 13.46 -15.41
CA CYS A 79 -10.13 13.16 -14.73
C CYS A 79 -11.12 12.44 -15.68
N CYS A 80 -11.89 11.48 -15.15
CA CYS A 80 -12.96 10.84 -15.93
C CYS A 80 -14.36 11.33 -15.56
N ASN A 81 -14.48 12.15 -14.49
CA ASN A 81 -15.75 12.66 -13.94
C ASN A 81 -16.81 11.60 -13.62
N MET A 82 -16.44 10.31 -13.48
CA MET A 82 -17.37 9.20 -13.27
C MET A 82 -16.96 8.20 -12.20
N CYS A 83 -15.67 8.11 -11.83
CA CYS A 83 -15.23 7.19 -10.78
C CYS A 83 -15.37 7.80 -9.38
N ASP A 84 -15.38 6.94 -8.36
CA ASP A 84 -15.41 7.29 -6.94
C ASP A 84 -14.44 8.41 -6.55
N VAL A 85 -13.19 8.33 -7.02
CA VAL A 85 -12.15 9.33 -6.78
C VAL A 85 -12.48 10.67 -7.46
N CYS A 86 -12.88 10.66 -8.73
CA CYS A 86 -13.15 11.88 -9.51
C CYS A 86 -14.42 12.60 -9.06
N LEU A 87 -15.41 11.86 -8.58
CA LEU A 87 -16.66 12.42 -8.07
C LEU A 87 -16.51 13.09 -6.70
N GLY A 88 -15.31 13.06 -6.11
CA GLY A 88 -15.06 13.66 -4.80
C GLY A 88 -15.85 12.99 -3.66
N THR A 89 -16.44 11.81 -3.91
CA THR A 89 -17.20 11.07 -2.88
C THR A 89 -16.32 10.73 -1.68
N CYS A 90 -15.01 10.63 -1.90
CA CYS A 90 -14.00 10.68 -0.87
C CYS A 90 -13.63 12.16 -0.62
N ASN A 91 -14.11 12.78 0.47
CA ASN A 91 -13.71 14.14 0.93
C ASN A 91 -12.22 14.19 1.30
N MET A 92 -11.35 14.05 0.31
CA MET A 92 -9.94 13.73 0.50
C MET A 92 -9.09 14.63 -0.37
N GLU A 93 -8.29 15.48 0.27
CA GLU A 93 -7.31 16.31 -0.44
C GLU A 93 -5.95 15.61 -0.50
N PRO A 94 -5.25 15.67 -1.66
CA PRO A 94 -3.89 15.18 -1.77
C PRO A 94 -2.95 16.08 -0.96
N GLN A 95 -2.32 15.50 0.06
CA GLN A 95 -1.30 16.14 0.85
C GLN A 95 0.05 15.47 0.57
N ASN A 96 1.08 16.27 0.26
CA ASN A 96 2.45 15.77 0.21
C ASN A 96 2.84 15.22 1.59
N ALA A 97 3.18 13.94 1.63
CA ALA A 97 3.56 13.20 2.83
C ALA A 97 4.94 12.53 2.67
N SER A 98 5.81 13.12 1.86
CA SER A 98 7.15 12.59 1.59
C SER A 98 8.03 12.61 2.84
N THR A 99 7.88 13.62 3.71
CA THR A 99 8.58 13.70 5.00
C THR A 99 8.13 12.59 5.95
N GLU A 100 6.83 12.31 6.04
CA GLU A 100 6.35 11.17 6.82
C GLU A 100 6.79 9.82 6.22
N ALA A 101 6.86 9.70 4.90
CA ALA A 101 7.39 8.50 4.24
C ALA A 101 8.86 8.25 4.61
N LEU A 102 9.69 9.29 4.61
CA LEU A 102 11.08 9.22 5.07
C LEU A 102 11.19 8.83 6.54
N GLY A 103 10.32 9.37 7.40
CA GLY A 103 10.26 9.00 8.81
C GLY A 103 9.93 7.51 9.00
N VAL A 104 8.96 6.98 8.24
CA VAL A 104 8.62 5.55 8.27
C VAL A 104 9.77 4.67 7.77
N LEU A 105 10.45 5.06 6.69
CA LEU A 105 11.60 4.35 6.15
C LEU A 105 12.79 4.33 7.11
N SER A 106 13.09 5.47 7.74
CA SER A 106 14.18 5.58 8.72
C SER A 106 13.89 4.72 9.95
N CYS A 107 12.64 4.76 10.43
CA CYS A 107 12.16 3.89 11.51
C CYS A 107 12.32 2.41 11.15
N LEU A 108 11.89 2.01 9.94
CA LEU A 108 12.04 0.64 9.46
C LEU A 108 13.52 0.21 9.44
N ASN A 109 14.41 1.03 8.92
CA ASN A 109 15.84 0.74 8.88
C ASN A 109 16.44 0.60 10.28
N ASN A 110 16.14 1.51 11.20
CA ASN A 110 16.68 1.48 12.56
C ASN A 110 16.14 0.29 13.37
N ILE A 111 14.86 -0.07 13.22
CA ILE A 111 14.34 -1.31 13.82
C ILE A 111 15.08 -2.52 13.24
N ARG A 112 15.39 -2.52 11.94
CA ARG A 112 16.07 -3.63 11.27
C ARG A 112 17.51 -3.85 11.74
N ILE A 113 18.20 -2.79 12.17
CA ILE A 113 19.53 -2.88 12.80
C ILE A 113 19.42 -3.64 14.12
N VAL A 114 18.36 -3.41 14.90
CA VAL A 114 18.14 -4.09 16.19
C VAL A 114 17.62 -5.52 16.00
N GLN A 115 16.72 -5.76 15.04
CA GLN A 115 16.24 -7.10 14.70
C GLN A 115 15.84 -7.23 13.23
N ASN A 116 16.15 -8.36 12.61
CA ASN A 116 15.84 -8.62 11.22
C ASN A 116 14.34 -8.86 10.91
N LYS A 117 13.51 -9.16 11.93
CA LYS A 117 12.10 -9.56 11.78
C LYS A 117 11.16 -8.39 12.09
N VAL A 118 10.88 -7.55 11.10
CA VAL A 118 9.99 -6.38 11.26
C VAL A 118 8.65 -6.63 10.57
N THR A 119 7.57 -6.70 11.35
CA THR A 119 6.21 -6.78 10.82
C THR A 119 5.57 -5.40 10.74
N LEU A 120 4.50 -5.27 9.94
CA LEU A 120 3.68 -4.05 9.87
C LEU A 120 3.27 -3.54 11.26
N ASN A 121 2.74 -4.43 12.11
CA ASN A 121 2.29 -4.06 13.45
C ASN A 121 3.47 -3.54 14.30
N LEU A 122 4.64 -4.17 14.23
CA LEU A 122 5.81 -3.72 14.98
C LEU A 122 6.26 -2.32 14.55
N LEU A 123 6.37 -2.09 13.24
CA LEU A 123 6.72 -0.78 12.68
C LEU A 123 5.72 0.30 13.13
N MET A 124 4.42 0.01 13.06
CA MET A 124 3.38 0.93 13.52
C MET A 124 3.50 1.24 15.01
N LEU A 125 3.73 0.23 15.85
CA LEU A 125 3.87 0.41 17.30
C LEU A 125 5.05 1.31 17.64
N VAL A 126 6.21 1.09 17.01
CA VAL A 126 7.41 1.90 17.24
C VAL A 126 7.21 3.33 16.73
N TYR A 127 6.78 3.50 15.49
CA TYR A 127 6.61 4.83 14.90
C TYR A 127 5.54 5.68 15.61
N ARG A 128 4.51 5.05 16.20
CA ARG A 128 3.50 5.73 17.04
C ARG A 128 3.92 5.93 18.50
N GLY A 129 5.07 5.43 18.92
CA GLY A 129 5.58 5.61 20.28
C GLY A 129 4.89 4.72 21.32
N SER A 130 4.49 3.51 20.93
CA SER A 130 3.82 2.56 21.82
C SER A 130 4.79 1.95 22.83
N LYS A 131 4.40 1.92 24.10
CA LYS A 131 5.17 1.31 25.19
C LYS A 131 4.79 -0.16 25.47
N ARG A 132 4.25 -0.88 24.47
CA ARG A 132 3.94 -2.31 24.61
C ARG A 132 5.19 -3.11 24.96
N LYS A 133 4.99 -4.21 25.69
CA LYS A 133 6.08 -5.09 26.14
C LYS A 133 7.01 -5.51 24.98
N GLU A 134 6.45 -5.86 23.82
CA GLU A 134 7.22 -6.28 22.63
C GLU A 134 8.18 -5.20 22.07
N VAL A 135 7.87 -3.92 22.30
CA VAL A 135 8.70 -2.77 21.89
C VAL A 135 9.78 -2.51 22.94
N VAL A 136 9.38 -2.46 24.21
CA VAL A 136 10.28 -2.12 25.32
C VAL A 136 11.29 -3.24 25.57
N SER A 137 10.85 -4.50 25.57
CA SER A 137 11.72 -5.66 25.86
C SER A 137 12.81 -5.88 24.82
N LYS A 138 12.70 -5.25 23.64
CA LYS A 138 13.66 -5.33 22.55
C LYS A 138 14.40 -3.99 22.34
N SER A 139 14.30 -3.06 23.29
CA SER A 139 14.89 -1.71 23.20
C SER A 139 14.51 -0.91 21.96
N LEU A 140 13.38 -1.23 21.30
CA LEU A 140 12.93 -0.51 20.11
C LEU A 140 12.37 0.88 20.41
N HIS A 141 12.19 1.21 21.68
CA HIS A 141 11.80 2.55 22.11
C HIS A 141 12.97 3.53 22.12
N GLU A 142 14.20 3.03 21.93
CA GLU A 142 15.43 3.83 21.87
C GLU A 142 15.76 4.28 20.43
N VAL A 143 15.05 3.76 19.41
CA VAL A 143 15.27 4.22 18.03
C VAL A 143 14.88 5.70 17.89
N PRO A 144 15.59 6.49 17.08
CA PRO A 144 15.33 7.92 16.94
C PRO A 144 13.88 8.24 16.55
N GLU A 145 13.27 7.41 15.71
CA GLU A 145 11.93 7.64 15.17
C GLU A 145 10.79 7.22 16.09
N PHE A 146 11.10 6.77 17.32
CA PHE A 146 10.08 6.34 18.26
C PHE A 146 9.11 7.49 18.58
N GLY A 147 7.83 7.32 18.21
CA GLY A 147 6.79 8.32 18.45
C GLY A 147 6.69 9.46 17.43
N HIS A 148 7.52 9.49 16.38
CA HIS A 148 7.45 10.52 15.32
C HIS A 148 6.08 10.58 14.63
N GLY A 149 5.41 9.44 14.45
CA GLY A 149 4.09 9.36 13.84
C GLY A 149 2.92 9.69 14.78
N LYS A 150 3.17 10.02 16.06
CA LYS A 150 2.12 10.14 17.08
C LYS A 150 1.15 11.32 16.83
N SER A 151 1.65 12.44 16.32
CA SER A 151 0.84 13.63 16.02
C SER A 151 0.21 13.57 14.62
N ALA A 152 0.87 12.90 13.66
CA ALA A 152 0.51 12.95 12.24
C ALA A 152 -0.50 11.87 11.79
N PHE A 153 -0.63 10.78 12.55
CA PHE A 153 -1.45 9.63 12.15
C PHE A 153 -2.19 9.01 13.32
N SER A 154 -3.47 8.67 13.17
CA SER A 154 -4.10 7.60 13.95
C SER A 154 -3.55 6.21 13.57
N GLN A 155 -3.95 5.16 14.30
CA GLN A 155 -3.52 3.80 13.97
C GLN A 155 -3.99 3.34 12.58
N SER A 156 -5.25 3.62 12.23
CA SER A 156 -5.80 3.27 10.92
C SER A 156 -5.16 4.06 9.78
N GLU A 157 -4.92 5.36 9.97
CA GLU A 157 -4.27 6.21 8.98
C GLU A 157 -2.82 5.79 8.73
N LEU A 158 -2.05 5.47 9.78
CA LEU A 158 -0.68 4.98 9.60
C LEU A 158 -0.65 3.65 8.87
N LYS A 159 -1.57 2.74 9.20
CA LYS A 159 -1.70 1.45 8.52
C LYS A 159 -1.96 1.65 7.01
N GLN A 160 -2.93 2.50 6.67
CA GLN A 160 -3.25 2.81 5.28
C GLN A 160 -2.10 3.51 4.56
N PHE A 161 -1.38 4.38 5.26
CA PHE A 161 -0.20 5.05 4.73
C PHE A 161 0.92 4.05 4.40
N ILE A 162 1.22 3.11 5.30
CA ILE A 162 2.22 2.06 5.03
C ILE A 162 1.76 1.13 3.88
N TYR A 163 0.47 0.81 3.76
CA TYR A 163 -0.06 0.08 2.61
C TYR A 163 0.17 0.81 1.29
N MET A 164 0.03 2.13 1.27
CA MET A 164 0.36 2.95 0.11
C MET A 164 1.85 2.91 -0.22
N LEU A 165 2.74 3.00 0.79
CA LEU A 165 4.18 2.83 0.58
C LEU A 165 4.54 1.43 0.06
N ILE A 166 3.83 0.38 0.48
CA ILE A 166 4.02 -0.97 -0.05
C ILE A 166 3.60 -1.04 -1.52
N ALA A 167 2.44 -0.47 -1.87
CA ALA A 167 1.97 -0.49 -3.26
C ALA A 167 2.87 0.32 -4.19
N GLU A 168 3.48 1.41 -3.72
CA GLU A 168 4.42 2.21 -4.53
C GLU A 168 5.83 1.60 -4.64
N ASP A 169 6.05 0.38 -4.12
CA ASP A 169 7.35 -0.31 -4.05
C ASP A 169 8.42 0.49 -3.26
N VAL A 170 7.97 1.31 -2.31
CA VAL A 170 8.80 2.04 -1.36
C VAL A 170 9.16 1.16 -0.17
N ILE A 171 8.20 0.34 0.29
CA ILE A 171 8.40 -0.73 1.26
C ILE A 171 8.11 -2.06 0.55
N LEU A 172 8.96 -3.04 0.78
CA LEU A 172 8.80 -4.39 0.25
C LEU A 172 8.29 -5.34 1.34
N GLU A 173 7.30 -6.16 1.00
CA GLU A 173 6.86 -7.29 1.81
C GLU A 173 7.44 -8.60 1.27
N GLU A 174 8.14 -9.36 2.11
CA GLU A 174 8.52 -10.75 1.81
C GLU A 174 7.94 -11.72 2.82
N LEU A 175 7.56 -12.89 2.31
CA LEU A 175 7.06 -14.00 3.11
C LEU A 175 8.21 -14.73 3.78
N ARG A 176 7.94 -15.34 4.95
CA ARG A 176 8.94 -16.05 5.76
C ARG A 176 9.46 -17.34 5.12
N GLY A 177 8.72 -17.89 4.15
CA GLY A 177 9.08 -19.09 3.39
C GLY A 177 7.83 -19.79 2.82
N PRO A 178 7.99 -20.75 1.89
CA PRO A 178 6.88 -21.42 1.22
C PRO A 178 5.96 -22.23 2.16
N ASN A 179 6.45 -22.61 3.34
CA ASN A 179 5.75 -23.48 4.29
C ASN A 179 5.09 -22.76 5.48
N GLU A 180 5.21 -21.43 5.58
CA GLU A 180 4.62 -20.67 6.69
C GLU A 180 3.28 -20.04 6.28
N ILE A 181 2.26 -20.89 6.14
CA ILE A 181 0.89 -20.47 5.85
C ILE A 181 0.34 -19.64 7.02
N GLY A 182 -0.22 -18.46 6.71
CA GLY A 182 -0.81 -17.55 7.69
C GLY A 182 0.18 -16.62 8.41
N SER A 183 1.45 -16.66 8.05
CA SER A 183 2.48 -15.82 8.67
C SER A 183 2.48 -14.40 8.09
N HIS A 184 2.46 -13.38 8.95
CA HIS A 184 2.57 -11.99 8.50
C HIS A 184 3.93 -11.76 7.81
N PRO A 185 3.95 -11.11 6.64
CA PRO A 185 5.18 -10.78 5.95
C PRO A 185 6.05 -9.86 6.80
N TYR A 186 7.35 -9.92 6.55
CA TYR A 186 8.28 -8.92 7.08
C TYR A 186 8.44 -7.77 6.09
N LEU A 187 8.96 -6.65 6.57
CA LEU A 187 9.11 -5.42 5.82
C LEU A 187 10.58 -5.11 5.55
N TRP A 188 10.87 -4.70 4.32
CA TRP A 188 12.18 -4.23 3.84
C TRP A 188 12.03 -2.89 3.13
N CYS A 189 13.14 -2.19 2.93
CA CYS A 189 13.17 -1.07 1.98
C CYS A 189 12.98 -1.61 0.56
N GLY A 190 12.03 -1.03 -0.16
CA GLY A 190 11.77 -1.34 -1.56
C GLY A 190 12.75 -0.62 -2.50
N SER A 191 12.65 -0.92 -3.79
CA SER A 191 13.54 -0.35 -4.82
C SER A 191 13.41 1.16 -4.96
N LYS A 192 12.23 1.73 -4.66
CA LYS A 192 11.99 3.18 -4.73
C LYS A 192 12.29 3.95 -3.45
N ALA A 193 12.77 3.29 -2.39
CA ALA A 193 13.06 3.96 -1.11
C ALA A 193 14.12 5.06 -1.26
N GLY A 194 15.14 4.84 -2.11
CA GLY A 194 16.19 5.84 -2.39
C GLY A 194 15.66 7.10 -3.06
N MET A 195 14.69 6.95 -3.97
CA MET A 195 14.10 8.07 -4.72
C MET A 195 13.39 9.07 -3.80
N ILE A 196 12.77 8.61 -2.70
CA ILE A 196 12.17 9.51 -1.71
C ILE A 196 13.26 10.27 -0.96
N SER A 197 14.36 9.58 -0.60
CA SER A 197 15.49 10.19 0.11
C SER A 197 16.19 11.27 -0.71
N GLN A 198 16.15 11.12 -2.03
CA GLN A 198 16.67 12.08 -3.01
C GLN A 198 15.66 13.16 -3.41
N GLY A 199 14.40 13.06 -2.97
CA GLY A 199 13.32 13.98 -3.34
C GLY A 199 12.76 13.80 -4.76
N GLU A 200 13.13 12.72 -5.46
CA GLU A 200 12.72 12.42 -6.83
C GLU A 200 11.31 11.81 -6.90
N LEU A 201 10.84 11.17 -5.82
CA LEU A 201 9.50 10.60 -5.72
C LEU A 201 8.67 11.33 -4.66
N LEU A 202 7.61 12.00 -5.10
CA LEU A 202 6.63 12.62 -4.23
C LEU A 202 5.57 11.61 -3.80
N ILE A 203 5.40 11.44 -2.49
CA ILE A 203 4.34 10.63 -1.92
C ILE A 203 3.18 11.54 -1.52
N ASN A 204 2.01 11.29 -2.11
CA ASN A 204 0.78 11.97 -1.73
C ASN A 204 -0.12 11.03 -0.94
N ARG A 205 -0.63 11.49 0.20
CA ARG A 205 -1.68 10.80 0.93
C ARG A 205 -2.97 11.59 0.85
N CYS A 206 -4.08 10.88 0.82
CA CYS A 206 -5.39 11.48 0.95
C CYS A 206 -5.76 11.57 2.44
N LYS A 207 -6.11 12.76 2.90
CA LYS A 207 -6.57 13.00 4.27
C LYS A 207 -8.02 13.44 4.23
N TYR A 208 -8.86 12.86 5.09
CA TYR A 208 -10.24 13.32 5.22
C TYR A 208 -10.25 14.77 5.67
N VAL A 209 -10.83 15.65 4.85
CA VAL A 209 -11.11 17.03 5.22
C VAL A 209 -12.44 17.03 5.98
N LYS A 210 -12.44 17.66 7.17
CA LYS A 210 -13.65 17.85 7.98
C LYS A 210 -14.49 18.98 7.43
#